data_AF-A0A952I4Q6-F1
#
_entry.id   AF-A0A952I4Q6-F1
#
_cell.length_a   1.000
_cell.length_b   1.000
_cell.length_c   1.000
_cell.angle_alpha   90.00
_cell.angle_beta   90.00
_cell.angle_gamma   90.00
#
_symmetry.space_group_name_H-M   'P 1'
#
loop_
_entity.id
_entity.type
_entity.pdbx_description
1 polymer ?
#
loop_
_entity_poly.entity_id
_entity_poly.type
_entity_poly.pdbx_seq_one_letter_code
_entity_poly.pdbx_strand_id
1 'polypeptide(L)' 'MLINEKQLNMMDHSARQYLSLQRDQFFSGENYDRADGYVPPQT' A
#
# COMPACT_ATOMS: atom_id res chain seq x y z
N MET A 1 -6.24 -1.46 0.83
CA MET A 1 -4.91 -1.75 1.42
C MET A 1 -3.97 -2.12 0.28
N LEU A 2 -2.83 -1.40 0.11
CA LEU A 2 -1.96 -1.54 -1.09
C LEU A 2 -1.46 -2.96 -1.34
N ILE A 3 -1.24 -3.75 -0.29
CA ILE A 3 -0.78 -5.13 -0.38
C ILE A 3 -1.77 -5.99 -1.17
N ASN A 4 -3.07 -5.85 -0.89
CA ASN A 4 -4.11 -6.64 -1.56
C ASN A 4 -4.39 -6.11 -2.97
N GLU A 5 -4.40 -4.78 -3.13
CA GLU A 5 -4.71 -4.12 -4.40
C GLU A 5 -3.62 -4.33 -5.45
N LYS A 6 -2.35 -4.29 -5.05
CA LYS A 6 -1.20 -4.51 -5.95
C LYS A 6 -0.64 -5.93 -5.87
N GLN A 7 -1.34 -6.85 -5.17
CA GLN A 7 -0.94 -8.24 -4.98
C GLN A 7 0.53 -8.39 -4.53
N LEU A 8 0.96 -7.51 -3.62
CA LEU A 8 2.35 -7.46 -3.19
C LEU A 8 2.70 -8.65 -2.32
N ASN A 9 3.81 -9.32 -2.65
CA ASN A 9 4.33 -10.40 -1.83
C ASN A 9 5.28 -9.84 -0.77
N MET A 10 4.94 -9.99 0.51
CA MET A 10 5.78 -9.52 1.63
C MET A 10 7.14 -10.23 1.74
N MET A 11 7.30 -11.38 1.09
CA MET A 11 8.59 -12.07 0.98
C MET A 11 9.52 -11.46 -0.08
N ASP A 12 8.98 -10.72 -1.05
CA ASP A 12 9.81 -10.00 -2.02
C ASP A 12 10.40 -8.73 -1.41
N HIS A 13 11.70 -8.53 -1.62
CA HIS A 13 12.39 -7.32 -1.20
C HIS A 13 11.85 -6.08 -1.91
N SER A 14 11.50 -6.19 -3.19
CA SER A 14 10.97 -5.07 -3.99
C SER A 14 9.65 -4.54 -3.42
N ALA A 15 8.75 -5.45 -3.03
CA ALA A 15 7.48 -5.13 -2.39
C ALA A 15 7.68 -4.43 -1.03
N ARG A 16 8.63 -4.91 -0.21
CA ARG A 16 8.96 -4.27 1.07
C ARG A 16 9.55 -2.87 0.89
N GLN A 17 10.40 -2.67 -0.12
CA GLN A 17 10.96 -1.36 -0.46
C GLN A 17 9.86 -0.39 -0.91
N TYR A 18 8.97 -0.84 -1.80
CA TYR A 18 7.84 -0.04 -2.26
C TYR A 18 6.94 0.39 -1.10
N LEU A 19 6.54 -0.53 -0.21
CA LEU A 19 5.73 -0.20 0.96
C LEU A 19 6.45 0.75 1.93
N SER A 20 7.77 0.62 2.09
CA SER A 20 8.56 1.53 2.91
C SER A 20 8.59 2.94 2.31
N LEU A 21 8.76 3.07 0.99
CA LEU A 21 8.73 4.34 0.28
C LEU A 21 7.35 5.02 0.42
N GLN A 22 6.26 4.25 0.22
CA GLN A 22 4.89 4.76 0.34
C GLN A 22 4.58 5.21 1.78
N ARG A 23 5.09 4.48 2.77
CA ARG A 23 5.00 4.86 4.19
C ARG A 23 5.73 6.17 4.45
N ASP A 24 6.94 6.33 3.92
CA ASP A 24 7.74 7.54 4.15
C ASP A 24 7.09 8.75 3.46
N GLN A 25 6.55 8.59 2.25
CA GLN A 25 5.76 9.60 1.54
C GLN A 25 4.47 9.99 2.29
N PHE A 26 3.80 8.99 2.90
CA PHE A 26 2.64 9.23 3.76
C PHE A 26 2.98 10.14 4.95
N PHE A 27 4.12 9.88 5.60
CA PHE A 27 4.56 10.67 6.76
C PHE A 27 5.16 12.04 6.37
N SER A 28 5.75 12.17 5.18
CA SER A 28 6.25 13.46 4.69
C SER A 28 5.15 14.38 4.17
N GLY A 29 3.92 13.86 3.98
CA GLY A 29 2.81 14.61 3.41
C GLY A 29 2.94 14.83 1.89
N GLU A 30 3.83 14.09 1.23
CA GLU A 30 3.94 14.08 -0.22
C GLU A 30 2.85 13.19 -0.86
N ASN A 31 2.80 13.16 -2.19
CA ASN A 31 1.92 12.25 -2.91
C ASN A 31 2.36 10.80 -2.68
N TYR A 32 1.49 10.03 -2.03
CA TYR A 32 1.61 8.59 -1.86
C TYR A 32 0.41 7.90 -2.51
N ASP A 33 0.58 6.65 -2.94
CA ASP A 33 -0.51 5.78 -3.37
C ASP A 33 -1.38 5.48 -2.15
N ARG A 34 -2.53 6.15 -2.08
CA ARG A 34 -3.54 5.88 -1.07
C ARG A 34 -4.32 4.66 -1.52
N ALA A 35 -4.36 3.64 -0.68
CA ALA A 35 -5.21 2.49 -0.95
C ALA A 35 -6.69 2.93 -0.90
N ASP A 36 -7.46 2.61 -1.95
CA ASP A 36 -8.85 3.08 -2.10
C ASP A 36 -9.80 2.55 -1.01
N GLY A 37 -9.33 1.59 -0.22
CA GLY A 37 -10.04 1.06 0.92
C GLY A 37 -10.95 -0.08 0.50
N TYR A 38 -10.98 -1.13 1.31
CA TYR A 38 -11.90 -2.23 1.08
C TYR A 38 -13.29 -1.80 1.54
N VAL A 39 -14.23 -1.66 0.60
CA VAL A 39 -15.65 -1.53 0.92
C VAL A 39 -16.21 -2.94 1.08
N PRO A 40 -16.60 -3.37 2.29
CA PRO A 40 -17.18 -4.69 2.49
C PRO A 40 -18.47 -4.82 1.65
N PRO A 41 -18.69 -5.97 0.99
CA PRO A 41 -19.95 -6.22 0.29
C PRO A 41 -21.09 -6.23 1.31
N GLN A 42 -22.11 -5.41 1.05
CA GLN A 42 -23.35 -5.46 1.84
C GLN A 42 -24.01 -6.81 1.56
N THR A 43 -24.14 -7.62 2.60
CA THR A 43 -24.81 -8.93 2.56
C THR A 43 -26.30 -8.76 2.72
#